data_AF-A0A927S8X6-F1
#
_entry.id   AF-A0A927S8X6-F1
#
_cell.length_a   1.000
_cell.length_b   1.000
_cell.length_c   1.000
_cell.angle_alpha   90.00
_cell.angle_beta   90.00
_cell.angle_gamma   90.00
#
_symmetry.space_group_name_H-M   'P 1'
#
loop_
_entity.id
_entity.type
_entity.pdbx_description
1 polymer ?
#
loop_
_entity_poly.entity_id
_entity_poly.type
_entity_poly.pdbx_seq_one_letter_code
_entity_poly.pdbx_strand_id
1 'polypeptide(L)'
;MMGKTHVMMGTASALVFTAPVGMAPFCAAMMGGAIGGIICDVDVKGGGRLGDALMAKVMATGIAGASLLFDHFTGGSMMAAMGPIHSLPFLLGAAGFVVLCILGGVSDHRGFTHSLFAMGLFSLCVHLFCRPALWPFVAGYLSHLVLDLLNKRPLKLFFPFPNGVCLKLFYSNKLADQVLLGLGVIGTAVGIFKALI
;
A
#
# COMPACT_ATOMS: atom_id res chain seq x y z
N MET A 1 -4.29 1.78 -12.20
CA MET A 1 -5.69 2.20 -12.05
C MET A 1 -5.68 3.62 -11.50
N MET A 2 -6.77 4.15 -10.95
CA MET A 2 -6.71 5.41 -10.18
C MET A 2 -6.17 5.15 -8.77
N GLY A 3 -5.52 6.13 -8.15
CA GLY A 3 -4.89 6.02 -6.84
C GLY A 3 -5.88 5.63 -5.74
N LYS A 4 -7.10 6.17 -5.76
CA LYS A 4 -8.14 5.77 -4.80
C LYS A 4 -8.51 4.29 -4.91
N THR A 5 -8.59 3.78 -6.14
CA THR A 5 -8.83 2.36 -6.41
C THR A 5 -7.71 1.52 -5.81
N HIS A 6 -6.46 1.95 -5.96
CA HIS A 6 -5.31 1.29 -5.38
C HIS A 6 -5.32 1.25 -3.85
N VAL A 7 -5.69 2.35 -3.19
CA VAL A 7 -5.84 2.38 -1.72
C VAL A 7 -6.91 1.40 -1.26
N MET A 8 -8.12 1.47 -1.84
CA MET A 8 -9.26 0.64 -1.39
C MET A 8 -9.09 -0.84 -1.71
N MET A 9 -8.52 -1.17 -2.88
CA MET A 9 -8.18 -2.55 -3.19
C MET A 9 -7.00 -3.04 -2.35
N GLY A 10 -6.07 -2.18 -1.98
CA GLY A 10 -4.97 -2.51 -1.08
C GLY A 10 -5.45 -2.88 0.32
N THR A 11 -6.35 -2.08 0.91
CA THR A 11 -6.98 -2.39 2.21
C THR A 11 -7.81 -3.66 2.14
N ALA A 12 -8.67 -3.81 1.13
CA ALA A 12 -9.49 -5.00 0.97
C ALA A 12 -8.64 -6.27 0.78
N SER A 13 -7.59 -6.20 -0.05
CA SER A 13 -6.68 -7.32 -0.28
C SER A 13 -5.93 -7.70 0.99
N ALA A 14 -5.46 -6.73 1.76
CA ALA A 14 -4.82 -6.99 3.05
C ALA A 14 -5.77 -7.68 4.03
N LEU A 15 -6.99 -7.17 4.19
CA LEU A 15 -8.01 -7.76 5.09
C LEU A 15 -8.38 -9.20 4.70
N VAL A 16 -8.54 -9.47 3.41
CA VAL A 16 -8.84 -10.82 2.91
C VAL A 16 -7.65 -11.75 3.09
N PHE A 17 -6.44 -11.28 2.75
CA PHE A 17 -5.22 -12.08 2.79
C PHE A 17 -4.80 -12.45 4.21
N THR A 18 -4.83 -11.49 5.14
CA THR A 18 -4.39 -11.72 6.52
C THR A 18 -5.49 -12.22 7.44
N ALA A 19 -6.77 -12.10 7.03
CA ALA A 19 -7.94 -12.54 7.80
C ALA A 19 -7.81 -12.21 9.30
N PRO A 20 -7.61 -10.93 9.66
CA PRO A 20 -7.22 -10.56 11.02
C PRO A 20 -8.32 -10.91 12.03
N VAL A 21 -7.90 -11.50 13.16
CA VAL A 21 -8.78 -11.81 14.29
C VAL A 21 -8.46 -10.84 15.42
N GLY A 22 -9.41 -9.95 15.73
CA GLY A 22 -9.26 -8.91 16.74
C GLY A 22 -8.72 -7.58 16.22
N MET A 23 -8.75 -6.57 17.10
CA MET A 23 -8.49 -5.17 16.75
C MET A 23 -7.06 -4.86 16.31
N ALA A 24 -6.05 -5.34 17.05
CA ALA A 24 -4.65 -5.04 16.74
C ALA A 24 -4.21 -5.51 15.33
N PRO A 25 -4.41 -6.79 14.93
CA PRO A 25 -4.08 -7.21 13.58
C PRO A 25 -4.99 -6.58 12.52
N PHE A 26 -6.22 -6.19 12.87
CA PHE A 26 -7.11 -5.44 11.99
C PHE A 26 -6.55 -4.04 11.67
N CYS A 27 -6.10 -3.29 12.68
CA CYS A 27 -5.46 -1.99 12.48
C CYS A 27 -4.18 -2.11 11.64
N ALA A 28 -3.38 -3.15 11.86
CA ALA A 28 -2.23 -3.45 11.02
C ALA A 28 -2.62 -3.77 9.57
N ALA A 29 -3.72 -4.52 9.37
CA ALA A 29 -4.26 -4.82 8.04
C ALA A 29 -4.70 -3.56 7.30
N MET A 30 -5.45 -2.68 7.97
CA MET A 30 -5.92 -1.40 7.42
C MET A 30 -4.74 -0.49 7.04
N MET A 31 -3.82 -0.25 7.96
CA MET A 31 -2.66 0.61 7.71
C MET A 31 -1.76 0.04 6.61
N GLY A 32 -1.31 -1.21 6.77
CA GLY A 32 -0.36 -1.80 5.83
C GLY A 32 -0.97 -1.95 4.44
N GLY A 33 -2.23 -2.40 4.33
CA GLY A 33 -2.93 -2.50 3.06
C GLY A 33 -3.10 -1.16 2.35
N ALA A 34 -3.46 -0.09 3.07
CA ALA A 34 -3.59 1.25 2.50
C ALA A 34 -2.25 1.81 2.00
N ILE A 35 -1.21 1.76 2.84
CA ILE A 35 0.13 2.26 2.49
C ILE A 35 0.71 1.43 1.35
N GLY A 36 0.69 0.11 1.46
CA GLY A 36 1.17 -0.80 0.41
C GLY A 36 0.42 -0.60 -0.90
N GLY A 37 -0.90 -0.35 -0.83
CA GLY A 37 -1.72 -0.07 -2.00
C GLY A 37 -1.29 1.17 -2.77
N ILE A 38 -0.74 2.21 -2.13
CA ILE A 38 -0.43 3.49 -2.80
C ILE A 38 1.07 3.80 -2.92
N ILE A 39 1.95 3.10 -2.20
CA ILE A 39 3.38 3.44 -2.15
C ILE A 39 4.06 3.44 -3.53
N CYS A 40 3.57 2.62 -4.47
CA CYS A 40 4.07 2.59 -5.84
C CYS A 40 3.93 3.95 -6.55
N ASP A 41 2.83 4.67 -6.28
CA ASP A 41 2.48 5.98 -6.88
C ASP A 41 3.16 7.17 -6.17
N VAL A 42 4.15 6.92 -5.29
CA VAL A 42 5.04 7.98 -4.79
C VAL A 42 5.77 8.68 -5.96
N ASP A 43 5.95 7.97 -7.07
CA ASP A 43 6.58 8.43 -8.33
C ASP A 43 5.69 9.35 -9.20
N VAL A 44 4.43 9.60 -8.82
CA VAL A 44 3.51 10.48 -9.57
C VAL A 44 3.82 11.94 -9.26
N LYS A 45 4.41 12.64 -10.24
CA LYS A 45 4.94 14.03 -10.12
C LYS A 45 4.05 15.14 -10.67
N GLY A 46 3.04 14.84 -11.49
CA GLY A 46 2.25 15.89 -12.15
C GLY A 46 1.29 15.41 -13.24
N GLY A 47 0.67 16.37 -13.91
CA GLY A 47 -0.31 16.14 -14.98
C GLY A 47 -1.70 15.80 -14.46
N GLY A 48 -2.59 15.34 -15.36
CA GLY A 48 -4.01 15.08 -15.05
C GLY A 48 -4.29 14.00 -13.99
N ARG A 49 -3.25 13.32 -13.47
CA ARG A 49 -3.35 12.33 -12.39
C ARG A 49 -2.93 12.85 -11.02
N LEU A 50 -2.40 14.08 -10.94
CA LEU A 50 -1.85 14.63 -9.69
C LEU A 50 -2.91 14.75 -8.59
N GLY A 51 -4.09 15.28 -8.90
CA GLY A 51 -5.16 15.45 -7.91
C GLY A 51 -5.64 14.12 -7.33
N ASP A 52 -5.77 13.09 -8.16
CA ASP A 52 -6.16 11.75 -7.71
C ASP A 52 -5.07 11.07 -6.89
N ALA A 53 -3.80 11.17 -7.32
CA ALA A 53 -2.67 10.65 -6.56
C ALA A 53 -2.52 11.35 -5.19
N LEU A 54 -2.74 12.67 -5.13
CA LEU A 54 -2.72 13.43 -3.88
C LEU A 54 -3.86 12.98 -2.96
N MET A 55 -5.08 12.86 -3.49
CA MET A 55 -6.23 12.38 -2.72
C MET A 55 -5.99 10.96 -2.16
N ALA A 56 -5.42 10.07 -2.96
CA ALA A 56 -5.07 8.72 -2.53
C ALA A 56 -4.00 8.70 -1.43
N LYS A 57 -2.97 9.54 -1.54
CA LYS A 57 -1.94 9.72 -0.49
C LYS A 57 -2.57 10.24 0.81
N VAL A 58 -3.47 11.22 0.72
CA VAL A 58 -4.22 11.74 1.90
C VAL A 58 -5.08 10.65 2.52
N MET A 59 -5.80 9.85 1.71
CA MET A 59 -6.60 8.73 2.22
C MET A 59 -5.74 7.69 2.94
N ALA A 60 -4.63 7.25 2.34
CA ALA A 60 -3.75 6.27 2.96
C ALA A 60 -3.12 6.77 4.27
N THR A 61 -2.66 8.03 4.29
CA THR A 61 -2.15 8.66 5.51
C THR A 61 -3.24 8.81 6.58
N GLY A 62 -4.49 9.14 6.18
CA GLY A 62 -5.62 9.19 7.09
C GLY A 62 -5.95 7.83 7.70
N ILE A 63 -5.99 6.77 6.89
CA ILE A 63 -6.21 5.38 7.35
C ILE A 63 -5.08 4.95 8.29
N ALA A 64 -3.82 5.24 7.94
CA ALA A 64 -2.67 4.94 8.77
C ALA A 64 -2.73 5.66 10.13
N GLY A 65 -3.01 6.97 10.12
CA GLY A 65 -3.14 7.77 11.33
C GLY A 65 -4.26 7.27 12.25
N ALA A 66 -5.45 6.98 11.68
CA ALA A 66 -6.56 6.42 12.44
C ALA A 66 -6.25 5.03 13.01
N SER A 67 -5.57 4.18 12.24
CA SER A 67 -5.17 2.84 12.68
C SER A 67 -4.15 2.89 13.80
N LEU A 68 -3.16 3.78 13.73
CA LEU A 68 -2.16 3.98 14.78
C LEU A 68 -2.77 4.60 16.03
N LEU A 69 -3.69 5.55 15.88
CA LEU A 69 -4.41 6.15 17.00
C LEU A 69 -5.25 5.10 17.75
N PHE A 70 -5.96 4.26 17.02
CA PHE A 70 -6.76 3.19 17.61
C PHE A 70 -5.87 2.12 18.25
N ASP A 71 -4.78 1.72 17.60
CA ASP A 71 -3.78 0.82 18.16
C ASP A 71 -3.19 1.38 19.46
N HIS A 72 -2.91 2.69 19.53
CA HIS A 72 -2.47 3.34 20.77
C HIS A 72 -3.49 3.23 21.92
N PHE A 73 -4.77 3.55 21.67
CA PHE A 73 -5.81 3.49 22.71
C PHE A 73 -6.16 2.07 23.14
N THR A 74 -5.93 1.07 22.28
CA THR A 74 -6.22 -0.33 22.58
C THR A 74 -5.01 -1.12 23.09
N GLY A 75 -3.83 -0.48 23.21
CA GLY A 75 -2.59 -1.17 23.59
C GLY A 75 -2.15 -2.20 22.54
N GLY A 76 -2.38 -1.90 21.27
CA GLY A 76 -2.18 -2.77 20.14
C GLY A 76 -0.71 -3.02 19.77
N SER A 77 -0.54 -3.90 18.79
CA SER A 77 0.77 -4.48 18.46
C SER A 77 1.70 -3.53 17.68
N MET A 78 1.16 -2.51 17.01
CA MET A 78 1.98 -1.62 16.18
C MET A 78 2.78 -0.64 17.03
N MET A 79 2.15 0.00 18.01
CA MET A 79 2.84 0.86 18.97
C MET A 79 3.91 0.09 19.75
N ALA A 80 3.61 -1.14 20.16
CA ALA A 80 4.59 -2.01 20.79
C ALA A 80 5.77 -2.34 19.86
N ALA A 81 5.51 -2.63 18.58
CA ALA A 81 6.55 -2.90 17.59
C ALA A 81 7.42 -1.67 17.29
N MET A 82 6.87 -0.47 17.38
CA MET A 82 7.56 0.81 17.16
C MET A 82 8.23 1.36 18.44
N GLY A 83 7.93 0.80 19.61
CA GLY A 83 8.46 1.22 20.91
C GLY A 83 9.99 1.24 21.01
N PRO A 84 10.74 0.28 20.41
CA PRO A 84 12.19 0.32 20.29
C PRO A 84 12.69 1.36 19.26
N ILE A 85 12.15 2.58 19.27
CA ILE A 85 12.40 3.65 18.28
C ILE A 85 13.88 4.02 18.14
N HIS A 86 14.68 3.84 19.20
CA HIS A 86 16.13 4.09 19.18
C HIS A 86 16.97 2.88 18.77
N SER A 87 16.34 1.72 18.53
CA SER A 87 17.06 0.52 18.13
C SER A 87 17.58 0.66 16.70
N LEU A 88 18.77 0.10 16.44
CA LEU A 88 19.37 0.14 15.10
C LEU A 88 18.44 -0.46 14.01
N PRO A 89 17.76 -1.61 14.22
CA PRO A 89 16.81 -2.13 13.23
C PRO A 89 15.70 -1.12 12.89
N PHE A 90 15.08 -0.51 13.90
CA PHE A 90 14.03 0.48 13.69
C PHE A 90 14.55 1.66 12.85
N LEU A 91 15.70 2.22 13.23
CA LEU A 91 16.30 3.37 12.55
C LEU A 91 16.65 3.04 11.09
N LEU A 92 17.25 1.87 10.84
CA LEU A 92 17.56 1.41 9.48
C LEU A 92 16.29 1.20 8.65
N GLY A 93 15.26 0.60 9.25
CA GLY A 93 13.97 0.40 8.59
C GLY A 93 13.31 1.73 8.21
N ALA A 94 13.18 2.65 9.17
CA ALA A 94 12.54 3.93 8.98
C ALA A 94 13.31 4.82 7.99
N ALA A 95 14.62 4.96 8.17
CA ALA A 95 15.47 5.73 7.26
C ALA A 95 15.49 5.13 5.85
N GLY A 96 15.61 3.81 5.75
CA GLY A 96 15.55 3.09 4.48
C GLY A 96 14.23 3.32 3.75
N PHE A 97 13.10 3.27 4.46
CA PHE A 97 11.77 3.53 3.88
C PHE A 97 11.69 4.95 3.30
N VAL A 98 12.16 5.96 4.04
CA VAL A 98 12.20 7.35 3.58
C VAL A 98 13.09 7.50 2.35
N VAL A 99 14.28 6.92 2.37
CA VAL A 99 15.20 6.94 1.22
C VAL A 99 14.56 6.30 -0.01
N LEU A 100 13.90 5.14 0.13
CA LEU A 100 13.20 4.48 -0.97
C LEU A 100 12.05 5.33 -1.52
N CYS A 101 11.30 6.03 -0.66
CA CYS A 101 10.28 6.99 -1.10
C CYS A 101 10.88 8.13 -1.92
N ILE A 102 12.03 8.67 -1.50
CA ILE A 102 12.73 9.73 -2.24
C ILE A 102 13.21 9.21 -3.59
N LEU A 103 13.89 8.05 -3.60
CA LEU A 103 14.37 7.40 -4.83
C LEU A 103 13.22 7.08 -5.79
N GLY A 104 12.10 6.56 -5.28
CA GLY A 104 10.88 6.34 -6.05
C GLY A 104 10.30 7.63 -6.59
N GLY A 105 10.21 8.65 -5.73
CA GLY A 105 9.73 9.97 -6.06
C GLY A 105 10.55 10.68 -7.13
N VAL A 106 11.84 10.37 -7.31
CA VAL A 106 12.68 10.90 -8.40
C VAL A 106 12.75 9.99 -9.63
N SER A 107 12.37 8.71 -9.51
CA SER A 107 12.34 7.75 -10.62
C SER A 107 11.27 8.04 -11.66
N ASP A 108 11.35 7.36 -12.81
CA ASP A 108 10.29 7.37 -13.82
C ASP A 108 9.03 6.64 -13.31
N HIS A 109 7.87 7.19 -13.65
CA HIS A 109 6.59 6.57 -13.27
C HIS A 109 6.42 5.19 -13.92
N ARG A 110 6.01 4.19 -13.12
CA ARG A 110 5.92 2.75 -13.49
C ARG A 110 7.26 2.06 -13.76
N GLY A 111 8.34 2.65 -13.24
CA GLY A 111 9.68 2.08 -13.26
C GLY A 111 10.00 1.33 -11.98
N PHE A 112 10.95 1.87 -11.21
CA PHE A 112 11.48 1.27 -9.98
C PHE A 112 10.39 0.86 -8.98
N THR A 113 9.49 1.77 -8.61
CA THR A 113 8.47 1.52 -7.58
C THR A 113 7.36 0.58 -8.01
N HIS A 114 7.28 0.21 -9.29
CA HIS A 114 6.29 -0.74 -9.80
C HIS A 114 6.95 -2.08 -10.14
N SER A 115 7.82 -2.55 -9.25
CA SER A 115 8.59 -3.78 -9.42
C SER A 115 8.53 -4.68 -8.20
N LEU A 116 8.71 -5.99 -8.39
CA LEU A 116 8.84 -6.94 -7.29
C LEU A 116 10.11 -6.68 -6.45
N PHE A 117 11.14 -6.12 -7.07
CA PHE A 117 12.38 -5.74 -6.38
C PHE A 117 12.11 -4.62 -5.37
N ALA A 118 11.44 -3.54 -5.79
CA ALA A 118 11.07 -2.45 -4.89
C ALA A 118 10.10 -2.93 -3.80
N MET A 119 9.15 -3.82 -4.13
CA MET A 119 8.28 -4.45 -3.14
C MET A 119 9.10 -5.14 -2.03
N GLY A 120 10.12 -5.92 -2.40
CA GLY A 120 11.01 -6.58 -1.45
C GLY A 120 11.76 -5.60 -0.55
N LEU A 121 12.31 -4.52 -1.12
CA LEU A 121 13.04 -3.49 -0.35
C LEU A 121 12.13 -2.75 0.63
N PHE A 122 10.97 -2.27 0.17
CA PHE A 122 10.00 -1.61 1.05
C PHE A 122 9.49 -2.55 2.15
N SER A 123 9.24 -3.82 1.81
CA SER A 123 8.81 -4.83 2.78
C SER A 123 9.87 -5.11 3.83
N LEU A 124 11.16 -5.16 3.45
CA LEU A 124 12.26 -5.26 4.41
C LEU A 124 12.27 -4.08 5.37
N CYS A 125 12.08 -2.85 4.88
CA CYS A 125 11.97 -1.68 5.75
C CYS A 125 10.80 -1.81 6.73
N VAL A 126 9.59 -2.15 6.25
CA VAL A 126 8.41 -2.35 7.11
C VAL A 126 8.64 -3.45 8.14
N HIS A 127 9.28 -4.56 7.76
CA HIS A 127 9.63 -5.63 8.69
C HIS A 127 10.48 -5.12 9.87
N LEU A 128 11.43 -4.23 9.58
CA LEU A 128 12.39 -3.70 10.55
C LEU A 128 11.79 -2.69 11.53
N PHE A 129 10.84 -1.85 11.11
CA PHE A 129 10.26 -0.81 12.00
C PHE A 129 8.82 -1.06 12.46
N CYS A 130 8.03 -1.88 11.76
CA CYS A 130 6.64 -2.20 12.13
C CYS A 130 6.22 -3.57 11.59
N ARG A 131 6.79 -4.63 12.16
CA ARG A 131 6.57 -6.02 11.74
C ARG A 131 5.09 -6.44 11.60
N PRO A 132 4.13 -6.03 12.46
CA PRO A 132 2.72 -6.39 12.30
C PRO A 132 2.12 -5.93 10.96
N ALA A 133 2.62 -4.84 10.39
CA ALA A 133 2.11 -4.29 9.13
C ALA A 133 2.73 -4.95 7.88
N LEU A 134 3.72 -5.82 8.02
CA LEU A 134 4.48 -6.40 6.90
C LEU A 134 3.60 -7.13 5.88
N TRP A 135 2.87 -8.16 6.30
CA TRP A 135 2.06 -8.96 5.39
C TRP A 135 0.87 -8.20 4.80
N PRO A 136 0.16 -7.36 5.58
CA PRO A 136 -0.78 -6.40 5.02
C PRO A 136 -0.18 -5.49 3.94
N PHE A 137 1.02 -4.97 4.19
CA PHE A 137 1.73 -4.11 3.25
C PHE A 137 2.07 -4.85 1.95
N VAL A 138 2.58 -6.06 2.05
CA VAL A 138 2.87 -6.92 0.88
C VAL A 138 1.60 -7.18 0.08
N ALA A 139 0.49 -7.53 0.74
CA ALA A 139 -0.80 -7.75 0.07
C ALA A 139 -1.29 -6.48 -0.64
N GLY A 140 -1.19 -5.32 0.01
CA GLY A 140 -1.51 -4.03 -0.58
C GLY A 140 -0.65 -3.72 -1.81
N TYR A 141 0.67 -3.86 -1.70
CA TYR A 141 1.63 -3.61 -2.77
C TYR A 141 1.40 -4.55 -3.96
N LEU A 142 1.21 -5.84 -3.69
CA LEU A 142 0.97 -6.81 -4.74
C LEU A 142 -0.36 -6.51 -5.47
N SER A 143 -1.40 -6.12 -4.74
CA SER A 143 -2.66 -5.69 -5.35
C SER A 143 -2.46 -4.50 -6.29
N HIS A 144 -1.61 -3.53 -5.92
CA HIS A 144 -1.27 -2.41 -6.78
C HIS A 144 -0.65 -2.91 -8.09
N LEU A 145 0.39 -3.74 -8.01
CA LEU A 145 1.07 -4.30 -9.18
C LEU A 145 0.11 -5.09 -10.08
N VAL A 146 -0.73 -5.93 -9.50
CA VAL A 146 -1.74 -6.71 -10.25
C VAL A 146 -2.70 -5.78 -10.98
N LEU A 147 -3.25 -4.77 -10.30
CA LEU A 147 -4.18 -3.82 -10.92
C LEU A 147 -3.55 -3.05 -12.07
N ASP A 148 -2.26 -2.71 -11.96
CA ASP A 148 -1.56 -2.02 -13.03
C ASP A 148 -1.07 -2.94 -14.15
N LEU A 149 -0.80 -4.21 -13.88
CA LEU A 149 -0.58 -5.25 -14.90
C LEU A 149 -1.82 -5.45 -15.77
N LEU A 150 -3.02 -5.35 -15.20
CA LEU A 150 -4.29 -5.45 -15.95
C LEU A 150 -4.55 -4.23 -16.87
N ASN A 151 -3.81 -3.13 -16.68
CA ASN A 151 -4.01 -1.88 -17.41
C ASN A 151 -3.36 -1.91 -18.81
N LYS A 152 -3.65 -0.90 -19.66
CA LYS A 152 -3.08 -0.77 -21.02
C LYS A 152 -1.63 -0.29 -21.06
N ARG A 153 -1.15 0.39 -20.00
CA ARG A 153 0.20 0.96 -19.94
C ARG A 153 1.14 0.02 -19.18
N PRO A 154 2.28 -0.39 -19.75
CA PRO A 154 3.19 -1.35 -19.13
C PRO A 154 3.84 -0.81 -17.85
N LEU A 155 4.16 -1.72 -16.93
CA LEU A 155 5.03 -1.49 -15.76
C LEU A 155 6.29 -2.35 -15.84
N LYS A 156 7.39 -1.90 -15.23
CA LYS A 156 8.66 -2.65 -15.18
C LYS A 156 8.68 -3.64 -14.00
N LEU A 157 7.87 -4.71 -14.10
CA LEU A 157 7.69 -5.70 -13.02
C LEU A 157 9.02 -6.28 -12.49
N PHE A 158 9.96 -6.50 -13.41
CA PHE A 158 11.29 -7.03 -13.15
C PHE A 158 12.38 -5.95 -13.31
N PHE A 159 12.11 -4.70 -12.92
CA PHE A 159 13.15 -3.67 -12.84
C PHE A 159 14.45 -4.22 -12.19
N PRO A 160 15.67 -3.92 -12.70
CA PRO A 160 16.00 -2.88 -13.68
C PRO A 160 15.91 -3.27 -15.16
N PHE A 161 15.39 -4.45 -15.50
CA PHE A 161 15.26 -4.84 -16.91
C PHE A 161 14.35 -3.87 -17.69
N PRO A 162 14.68 -3.55 -18.96
CA PRO A 162 14.01 -2.48 -19.70
C PRO A 162 12.56 -2.85 -20.11
N ASN A 163 12.26 -4.14 -20.17
CA ASN A 163 10.99 -4.64 -20.70
C ASN A 163 9.85 -4.45 -19.69
N GLY A 164 8.81 -3.74 -20.11
CA GLY A 164 7.58 -3.61 -19.34
C GLY A 164 6.55 -4.68 -19.70
N VAL A 165 5.69 -5.02 -18.75
CA VAL A 165 4.62 -6.02 -18.92
C VAL A 165 3.27 -5.34 -18.71
N CYS A 166 2.28 -5.69 -19.54
CA CYS A 166 0.86 -5.39 -19.33
C CYS A 166 -0.02 -6.40 -20.06
N LEU A 167 -1.16 -6.73 -19.46
CA LEU A 167 -2.18 -7.62 -20.01
C LEU A 167 -3.18 -6.88 -20.91
N LYS A 168 -3.14 -5.54 -20.89
CA LYS A 168 -3.96 -4.67 -21.75
C LYS A 168 -5.45 -4.99 -21.67
N LEU A 169 -6.00 -5.25 -20.48
CA LEU A 169 -7.42 -5.58 -20.33
C LEU A 169 -8.27 -4.31 -20.12
N PHE A 170 -7.85 -3.41 -19.24
CA PHE A 170 -8.68 -2.30 -18.78
C PHE A 170 -8.04 -0.92 -18.97
N TYR A 171 -8.87 0.11 -19.14
CA TYR A 171 -8.47 1.52 -19.12
C TYR A 171 -8.64 2.10 -17.71
N SER A 172 -7.73 3.01 -17.32
CA SER A 172 -7.87 3.80 -16.09
C SER A 172 -9.03 4.80 -16.19
N ASN A 173 -9.71 5.08 -15.07
CA ASN A 173 -10.84 6.03 -14.98
C ASN A 173 -12.01 5.69 -15.94
N LYS A 174 -12.30 4.40 -16.07
CA LYS A 174 -13.43 3.83 -16.84
C LYS A 174 -14.18 2.83 -15.96
N LEU A 175 -15.18 2.15 -16.54
CA LEU A 175 -16.06 1.24 -15.80
C LEU A 175 -15.31 0.23 -14.91
N ALA A 176 -14.27 -0.43 -15.43
CA ALA A 176 -13.50 -1.40 -14.65
C ALA A 176 -12.87 -0.79 -13.39
N ASP A 177 -12.32 0.43 -13.49
CA ASP A 177 -11.75 1.15 -12.36
C ASP A 177 -12.82 1.50 -11.31
N GLN A 178 -14.00 1.94 -11.75
CA GLN A 178 -15.13 2.23 -10.85
C GLN A 178 -15.65 0.97 -10.14
N VAL A 179 -15.76 -0.15 -10.86
CA VAL A 179 -16.17 -1.44 -10.28
C VAL A 179 -15.15 -1.91 -9.25
N LEU A 180 -13.86 -1.87 -9.58
CA LEU A 180 -12.79 -2.23 -8.65
C LEU A 180 -12.78 -1.34 -7.41
N LEU A 181 -13.00 -0.03 -7.57
CA LEU A 181 -13.14 0.88 -6.43
C LEU A 181 -14.31 0.48 -5.54
N GLY A 182 -15.49 0.20 -6.13
CA GLY A 182 -16.66 -0.26 -5.40
C GLY A 182 -16.41 -1.57 -4.64
N LEU A 183 -15.78 -2.55 -5.29
CA LEU A 183 -15.39 -3.82 -4.66
C LEU A 183 -14.41 -3.60 -3.50
N GLY A 184 -13.42 -2.72 -3.66
CA GLY A 184 -12.48 -2.38 -2.59
C GLY A 184 -13.16 -1.72 -1.40
N VAL A 185 -14.13 -0.83 -1.64
CA VAL A 185 -14.95 -0.20 -0.59
C VAL A 185 -15.79 -1.24 0.14
N ILE A 186 -16.52 -2.09 -0.59
CA ILE A 186 -17.37 -3.13 -0.01
C ILE A 186 -16.52 -4.14 0.79
N GLY A 187 -15.42 -4.62 0.22
CA GLY A 187 -14.51 -5.55 0.88
C GLY A 187 -13.93 -4.98 2.18
N THR A 188 -13.53 -3.70 2.15
CA THR A 188 -13.06 -3.00 3.35
C THR A 188 -14.16 -2.85 4.39
N ALA A 189 -15.38 -2.47 3.99
CA ALA A 189 -16.52 -2.34 4.90
C ALA A 189 -16.91 -3.67 5.56
N VAL A 190 -16.90 -4.77 4.80
CA VAL A 190 -17.14 -6.12 5.34
C VAL A 190 -16.04 -6.51 6.34
N GLY A 191 -14.78 -6.19 6.06
CA GLY A 191 -13.68 -6.42 6.99
C GLY A 191 -13.82 -5.62 8.28
N ILE A 192 -14.21 -4.34 8.20
CA ILE A 192 -14.53 -3.51 9.37
C ILE A 192 -15.65 -4.16 10.19
N PHE A 193 -16.76 -4.53 9.55
CA PHE A 193 -17.90 -5.13 10.25
C PHE A 193 -17.51 -6.42 10.98
N LYS A 194 -16.73 -7.30 10.33
CA LYS A 194 -16.23 -8.53 10.94
C LYS A 194 -15.30 -8.30 12.13
N ALA A 195 -14.57 -7.19 12.15
CA ALA A 195 -13.70 -6.89 13.27
C ALA A 195 -14.50 -6.44 14.50
N LEU A 196 -15.66 -5.81 14.32
CA LEU A 196 -16.48 -5.23 15.40
C LEU A 196 -17.43 -6.21 16.10
N ILE A 197 -17.57 -7.44 15.59
CA ILE A 197 -18.43 -8.50 16.11
C ILE A 197 -17.61 -9.63 16.74
#